data_AF-S2JL18-F1
#
_entry.id   AF-S2JL18-F1
#
_cell.length_a   1.000
_cell.length_b   1.000
_cell.length_c   1.000
_cell.angle_alpha   90.00
_cell.angle_beta   90.00
_cell.angle_gamma   90.00
#
_symmetry.space_group_name_H-M   'P 1'
#
loop_
_entity.id
_entity.type
_entity.pdbx_description
1 polymer ?
#
loop_
_entity_poly.entity_id
_entity_poly.type
_entity_poly.pdbx_seq_one_letter_code
_entity_poly.pdbx_strand_id
1 'polypeptide(L)'
;MSSSADIPSGFKPALSKFDSVFDKEILDDDDKELWLIRIPDNLSEKDLASMKIKTPTDKATKKPLAKLEKNDDKYALYKVPTASNLKTESDDEDLDDENVDLGISGHEMVSFDCLVPSREDGGKLAFAPKKFDQLLILNQIVDIPDSIALAQSILDKPVYKREQPEGLKMRFKPYGYYSGQVTDGDAEMKDTKDVAADQCDVAKKRKRVEAEEEDDEDKKKVKKEKKVKKEKKIKKEKK
;
A
#
# COMPACT_ATOMS: atom_id res chain seq x y z
N MET A 1 -33.41 -13.54 -36.10
CA MET A 1 -33.34 -12.16 -36.61
C MET A 1 -32.56 -11.34 -35.60
N SER A 2 -31.25 -11.17 -35.82
CA SER A 2 -30.39 -10.39 -34.90
C SER A 2 -30.45 -8.95 -35.37
N SER A 3 -30.94 -8.04 -34.53
CA SER A 3 -30.87 -6.60 -34.79
C SER A 3 -29.41 -6.22 -34.98
N SER A 4 -29.06 -5.64 -36.13
CA SER A 4 -27.78 -4.97 -36.34
C SER A 4 -27.71 -3.80 -35.36
N ALA A 5 -27.12 -4.03 -34.19
CA ALA A 5 -26.77 -2.95 -33.29
C ALA A 5 -25.84 -2.03 -34.08
N ASP A 6 -26.22 -0.76 -34.21
CA ASP A 6 -25.43 0.23 -34.94
C ASP A 6 -24.07 0.35 -34.25
N ILE A 7 -23.03 -0.14 -34.94
CA ILE A 7 -21.66 -0.07 -34.46
C ILE A 7 -21.26 1.42 -34.41
N PRO A 8 -20.72 1.93 -33.28
CA PRO A 8 -20.30 3.32 -33.20
C PRO A 8 -19.33 3.71 -34.31
N SER A 9 -19.43 4.96 -34.78
CA SER A 9 -18.57 5.48 -35.85
C SER A 9 -17.09 5.33 -35.51
N GLY A 10 -16.29 4.83 -36.44
CA GLY A 10 -14.85 4.61 -36.26
C GLY A 10 -14.46 3.18 -35.87
N PHE A 11 -15.42 2.34 -35.50
CA PHE A 11 -15.19 0.92 -35.22
C PHE A 11 -15.49 0.07 -36.43
N LYS A 12 -14.70 -0.98 -36.63
CA LYS A 12 -14.92 -2.01 -37.66
C LYS A 12 -15.06 -3.36 -36.97
N PRO A 13 -16.01 -4.21 -37.41
CA PRO A 13 -16.12 -5.56 -36.85
C PRO A 13 -14.84 -6.34 -37.13
N ALA A 14 -14.23 -6.88 -36.08
CA ALA A 14 -13.12 -7.81 -36.18
C ALA A 14 -13.69 -9.22 -36.27
N LEU A 15 -13.78 -9.75 -37.50
CA LEU A 15 -14.13 -11.15 -37.75
C LEU A 15 -12.87 -11.85 -38.23
N SER A 16 -12.44 -12.90 -37.52
CA SER A 16 -11.34 -13.74 -38.00
C SER A 16 -11.87 -14.60 -39.14
N LYS A 17 -11.48 -14.30 -40.37
CA LYS A 17 -11.80 -15.14 -41.53
C LYS A 17 -10.76 -16.21 -41.79
N PHE A 18 -9.66 -16.16 -41.05
CA PHE A 18 -8.50 -17.01 -41.25
C PHE A 18 -8.42 -18.05 -40.15
N ASP A 19 -8.03 -19.25 -40.56
CA ASP A 19 -7.70 -20.36 -39.67
C ASP A 19 -6.58 -19.90 -38.72
N SER A 20 -6.77 -20.13 -37.43
CA SER A 20 -5.85 -19.74 -36.38
C SER A 20 -5.55 -20.93 -35.50
N VAL A 21 -4.29 -21.06 -35.07
CA VAL A 21 -3.91 -22.07 -34.06
C VAL A 21 -4.61 -21.87 -32.70
N PHE A 22 -5.27 -20.72 -32.53
CA PHE A 22 -6.07 -20.36 -31.37
C PHE A 22 -7.57 -20.57 -31.59
N ASP A 23 -8.00 -21.23 -32.67
CA ASP A 23 -9.40 -21.54 -32.88
C ASP A 23 -9.91 -22.49 -31.78
N LYS A 24 -11.14 -22.23 -31.30
CA LYS A 24 -11.77 -22.96 -30.19
C LYS A 24 -11.70 -24.47 -30.38
N GLU A 25 -11.94 -24.93 -31.60
CA GLU A 25 -11.98 -26.35 -31.97
C GLU A 25 -10.59 -27.01 -31.88
N ILE A 26 -9.52 -26.23 -31.98
CA ILE A 26 -8.13 -26.70 -31.87
C ILE A 26 -7.66 -26.74 -30.41
N LEU A 27 -8.21 -25.88 -29.56
CA LEU A 27 -7.86 -25.75 -28.14
C LEU A 27 -8.58 -26.77 -27.23
N ASP A 28 -9.57 -27.50 -27.75
CA ASP A 28 -10.30 -28.54 -27.02
C ASP A 28 -9.45 -29.81 -26.80
N ASP A 29 -8.29 -29.90 -27.45
CA ASP A 29 -7.33 -31.00 -27.33
C ASP A 29 -6.70 -31.07 -25.92
N ASP A 30 -6.74 -32.24 -25.26
CA ASP A 30 -6.27 -32.47 -23.89
C ASP A 30 -4.77 -32.19 -23.71
N ASP A 31 -3.97 -32.33 -24.78
CA ASP A 31 -2.51 -32.15 -24.73
C ASP A 31 -2.05 -30.68 -24.71
N LYS A 32 -2.99 -29.72 -24.69
CA LYS A 32 -2.69 -28.27 -24.71
C LYS A 32 -3.08 -27.59 -23.42
N GLU A 33 -2.22 -26.68 -22.97
CA GLU A 33 -2.43 -25.80 -21.82
C GLU A 33 -2.62 -24.35 -22.26
N LEU A 34 -3.43 -23.60 -21.52
CA LEU A 34 -3.65 -22.18 -21.75
C LEU A 34 -2.94 -21.34 -20.69
N TRP A 35 -1.98 -20.52 -21.12
CA TRP A 35 -1.18 -19.70 -20.23
C TRP A 35 -1.52 -18.23 -20.41
N LEU A 36 -1.72 -17.50 -19.31
CA LEU A 36 -1.84 -16.05 -19.30
C LEU A 36 -0.58 -15.43 -18.72
N ILE A 37 0.11 -14.63 -19.52
CA ILE A 37 1.35 -13.96 -19.11
C ILE A 37 1.16 -12.45 -19.22
N ARG A 38 1.27 -11.74 -18.10
CA ARG A 38 1.30 -10.27 -18.08
C ARG A 38 2.73 -9.78 -18.25
N ILE A 39 2.93 -8.90 -19.23
CA ILE A 39 4.25 -8.38 -19.62
C ILE A 39 4.19 -6.85 -19.61
N PRO A 40 5.21 -6.16 -19.05
CA PRO A 40 5.35 -4.71 -19.14
C PRO A 40 5.45 -4.21 -20.60
N ASP A 41 4.77 -3.11 -20.91
CA ASP A 41 4.68 -2.54 -22.27
C ASP A 41 6.04 -2.12 -22.87
N ASN A 42 7.05 -1.90 -22.03
CA ASN A 42 8.39 -1.51 -22.47
C ASN A 42 9.26 -2.71 -22.94
N LEU A 43 8.73 -3.93 -22.87
CA LEU A 43 9.37 -5.15 -23.37
C LEU A 43 8.76 -5.55 -24.71
N SER A 44 9.63 -5.84 -25.68
CA SER A 44 9.24 -6.34 -26.99
C SER A 44 9.36 -7.86 -27.07
N GLU A 45 8.69 -8.48 -28.03
CA GLU A 45 8.78 -9.93 -28.29
C GLU A 45 10.24 -10.41 -28.46
N LYS A 46 11.10 -9.57 -29.04
CA LYS A 46 12.52 -9.88 -29.25
C LYS A 46 13.29 -10.00 -27.93
N ASP A 47 12.94 -9.20 -26.94
CA ASP A 47 13.58 -9.24 -25.62
C ASP A 47 13.21 -10.56 -24.90
N LEU A 48 11.96 -10.98 -25.06
CA LEU A 48 11.40 -12.19 -24.44
C LEU A 48 11.91 -13.49 -25.07
N ALA A 49 12.36 -13.45 -26.34
CA ALA A 49 12.82 -14.63 -27.06
C ALA A 49 14.00 -15.35 -26.38
N SER A 50 14.81 -14.61 -25.60
CA SER A 50 15.94 -15.17 -24.84
C SER A 50 15.54 -15.77 -23.48
N MET A 51 14.32 -15.50 -23.01
CA MET A 51 13.87 -15.85 -21.67
C MET A 51 13.51 -17.34 -21.57
N LYS A 52 14.16 -18.04 -20.64
CA LYS A 52 13.86 -19.44 -20.33
C LYS A 52 12.94 -19.51 -19.13
N ILE A 53 11.70 -19.94 -19.35
CA ILE A 53 10.71 -20.13 -18.30
C ILE A 53 10.89 -21.54 -17.73
N LYS A 54 11.09 -21.63 -16.41
CA LYS A 54 11.02 -22.91 -15.71
C LYS A 54 9.56 -23.31 -15.58
N THR A 55 9.25 -24.59 -15.80
CA THR A 55 7.90 -25.12 -15.66
C THR A 55 7.33 -24.74 -14.29
N PRO A 56 6.20 -24.02 -14.24
CA PRO A 56 5.58 -23.64 -12.98
C PRO A 56 5.16 -24.88 -12.20
N THR A 57 5.49 -24.96 -10.92
CA THR A 57 4.91 -25.96 -10.02
C THR A 57 3.52 -25.50 -9.56
N ASP A 58 2.67 -26.42 -9.11
CA ASP A 58 1.31 -26.08 -8.65
C ASP A 58 1.34 -25.08 -7.50
N LYS A 59 2.31 -25.20 -6.59
CA LYS A 59 2.49 -24.29 -5.46
C LYS A 59 3.09 -22.95 -5.90
N ALA A 60 2.45 -21.85 -5.50
CA ALA A 60 2.99 -20.51 -5.69
C ALA A 60 4.19 -20.31 -4.76
N THR A 61 5.31 -19.80 -5.29
CA THR A 61 6.52 -19.58 -4.49
C THR A 61 7.01 -18.15 -4.66
N LYS A 62 7.67 -17.61 -3.64
CA LYS A 62 8.37 -16.30 -3.72
C LYS A 62 9.56 -16.33 -4.68
N LYS A 63 9.95 -17.51 -5.17
CA LYS A 63 11.11 -17.68 -6.04
C LYS A 63 10.70 -17.40 -7.49
N PRO A 64 11.43 -16.55 -8.21
CA PRO A 64 11.12 -16.27 -9.61
C PRO A 64 11.37 -17.51 -10.49
N LEU A 65 10.44 -17.74 -11.42
CA LEU A 65 10.51 -18.82 -12.42
C LEU A 65 11.52 -18.50 -13.52
N ALA A 66 11.59 -17.22 -13.91
CA ALA A 66 12.54 -16.70 -14.87
C ALA A 66 13.02 -15.32 -14.42
N LYS A 67 14.19 -14.92 -14.92
CA LYS A 67 14.73 -13.57 -14.77
C LYS A 67 15.11 -13.07 -16.16
N LEU A 68 14.91 -11.78 -16.39
CA LEU A 68 15.27 -11.08 -17.61
C LEU A 68 15.97 -9.79 -17.22
N GLU A 69 17.08 -9.48 -17.86
CA GLU A 69 17.79 -8.22 -17.68
C GLU A 69 17.79 -7.48 -19.01
N LYS A 70 17.36 -6.22 -19.01
CA LYS A 70 17.33 -5.37 -20.20
C LYS A 70 17.85 -3.99 -19.81
N ASN A 71 18.96 -3.60 -20.41
CA ASN A 71 19.69 -2.39 -20.02
C ASN A 71 20.08 -2.47 -18.53
N ASP A 72 19.62 -1.52 -17.71
CA ASP A 72 19.83 -1.48 -16.26
C ASP A 72 18.64 -2.05 -15.46
N ASP A 73 17.56 -2.43 -16.16
CA ASP A 73 16.34 -2.94 -15.52
C ASP A 73 16.38 -4.47 -15.38
N LYS A 74 16.01 -4.93 -14.20
CA LYS A 74 15.88 -6.36 -13.90
C LYS A 74 14.40 -6.70 -13.79
N TYR A 75 14.02 -7.81 -14.41
CA TYR A 75 12.67 -8.35 -14.38
C TYR A 75 12.68 -9.76 -13.83
N ALA A 76 11.61 -10.13 -13.15
CA ALA A 76 11.39 -11.48 -12.67
C ALA A 76 9.97 -11.94 -12.95
N LEU A 77 9.87 -13.18 -13.45
CA LEU A 77 8.62 -13.83 -13.74
C LEU A 77 8.18 -14.64 -12.52
N TYR A 78 6.97 -14.38 -12.05
CA TYR A 78 6.37 -15.06 -10.90
C TYR A 78 5.08 -15.76 -11.30
N LYS A 79 4.76 -16.85 -10.60
CA LYS A 79 3.43 -17.45 -10.65
C LYS A 79 2.48 -16.65 -9.76
N VAL A 80 1.32 -16.28 -10.28
CA VAL A 80 0.29 -15.57 -9.53
C VAL A 80 -0.29 -16.51 -8.46
N PRO A 81 -0.34 -16.10 -7.19
CA PRO A 81 -0.97 -16.88 -6.13
C PRO A 81 -2.48 -16.97 -6.31
N THR A 82 -3.02 -18.18 -6.32
CA THR A 82 -4.45 -18.46 -6.28
C THR A 82 -4.82 -19.07 -4.93
N ALA A 83 -6.10 -18.97 -4.55
CA ALA A 83 -6.60 -19.52 -3.28
C ALA A 83 -6.35 -21.04 -3.14
N SER A 84 -6.27 -21.79 -4.25
CA SER A 84 -5.92 -23.21 -4.25
C SER A 84 -4.44 -23.44 -3.92
N ASN A 85 -3.56 -22.55 -4.38
CA ASN A 85 -2.11 -22.75 -4.36
C ASN A 85 -1.45 -22.21 -3.09
N LEU A 86 -2.21 -21.47 -2.28
CA LEU A 86 -1.78 -20.91 -0.99
C LEU A 86 -1.98 -21.88 0.19
N LYS A 87 -2.71 -22.98 0.01
CA LYS A 87 -2.86 -23.99 1.06
C LYS A 87 -1.57 -24.78 1.21
N THR A 88 -0.79 -24.42 2.22
CA THR A 88 0.37 -25.17 2.69
C THR A 88 -0.11 -26.44 3.38
N GLU A 89 0.26 -27.62 2.87
CA GLU A 89 0.03 -28.93 3.53
C GLU A 89 0.96 -29.14 4.75
N SER A 90 1.40 -28.08 5.41
CA SER A 90 2.15 -28.22 6.66
C SER A 90 1.15 -28.42 7.80
N ASP A 91 1.14 -29.64 8.34
CA ASP A 91 0.46 -30.13 9.57
C ASP A 91 0.87 -29.36 10.86
N ASP A 92 1.41 -28.15 10.77
CA ASP A 92 1.70 -27.31 11.93
C ASP A 92 0.50 -26.40 12.19
N GLU A 93 -0.46 -26.90 12.98
CA GLU A 93 -1.74 -26.26 13.35
C GLU A 93 -1.65 -24.93 14.13
N ASP A 94 -0.47 -24.28 14.23
CA ASP A 94 -0.23 -23.20 15.18
C ASP A 94 0.11 -21.82 14.57
N LEU A 95 -0.01 -21.65 13.25
CA LEU A 95 0.07 -20.32 12.62
C LEU A 95 -1.21 -20.01 11.87
N ASP A 96 -1.86 -18.90 12.24
CA ASP A 96 -3.04 -18.33 11.59
C ASP A 96 -2.74 -18.03 10.11
N ASP A 97 -2.84 -19.04 9.24
CA ASP A 97 -2.35 -19.10 7.86
C ASP A 97 -3.32 -18.44 6.84
N GLU A 98 -4.14 -17.47 7.27
CA GLU A 98 -5.17 -16.89 6.41
C GLU A 98 -4.69 -15.72 5.53
N ASN A 99 -3.41 -15.30 5.59
CA ASN A 99 -2.92 -14.25 4.71
C ASN A 99 -1.39 -14.23 4.59
N VAL A 100 -0.80 -15.28 4.00
CA VAL A 100 0.60 -15.17 3.55
C VAL A 100 0.65 -14.25 2.32
N ASP A 101 0.82 -12.95 2.57
CA ASP A 101 1.11 -12.00 1.51
C ASP A 101 2.49 -12.34 0.91
N LEU A 102 2.45 -12.92 -0.29
CA LEU A 102 3.66 -13.25 -1.03
C LEU A 102 4.32 -12.01 -1.65
N GLY A 103 3.67 -10.84 -1.59
CA GLY A 103 4.10 -9.60 -2.24
C GLY A 103 4.00 -9.66 -3.77
N ILE A 104 3.30 -10.66 -4.30
CA ILE A 104 3.13 -10.88 -5.73
C ILE A 104 1.76 -10.32 -6.14
N SER A 105 1.76 -9.26 -6.94
CA SER A 105 0.55 -8.68 -7.54
C SER A 105 -0.03 -9.56 -8.65
N GLY A 106 -1.19 -9.21 -9.20
CA GLY A 106 -1.83 -9.93 -10.31
C GLY A 106 -3.01 -10.81 -9.91
N HIS A 107 -3.55 -10.69 -8.70
CA HIS A 107 -4.71 -11.48 -8.26
C HIS A 107 -5.95 -11.26 -9.13
N GLU A 108 -6.07 -10.09 -9.76
CA GLU A 108 -7.11 -9.80 -10.75
C GLU A 108 -7.06 -10.71 -11.98
N MET A 109 -5.92 -11.36 -12.25
CA MET A 109 -5.78 -12.25 -13.40
C MET A 109 -6.63 -13.52 -13.29
N VAL A 110 -7.03 -13.88 -12.06
CA VAL A 110 -7.84 -15.07 -11.77
C VAL A 110 -9.27 -14.93 -12.28
N SER A 111 -9.77 -13.69 -12.45
CA SER A 111 -11.13 -13.43 -12.93
C SER A 111 -11.22 -13.24 -14.45
N PHE A 112 -10.13 -13.42 -15.19
CA PHE A 112 -10.19 -13.35 -16.64
C PHE A 112 -10.72 -14.63 -17.27
N ASP A 113 -11.64 -14.45 -18.21
CA ASP A 113 -12.09 -15.50 -19.12
C ASP A 113 -11.47 -15.25 -20.50
N CYS A 114 -10.92 -16.30 -21.12
CA CYS A 114 -10.34 -16.21 -22.44
C CYS A 114 -11.43 -16.30 -23.51
N LEU A 115 -11.41 -15.36 -24.45
CA LEU A 115 -12.22 -15.41 -25.66
C LEU A 115 -11.33 -15.75 -26.86
N VAL A 116 -11.74 -16.76 -27.60
CA VAL A 116 -11.02 -17.29 -28.75
C VAL A 116 -11.93 -17.30 -29.98
N PRO A 117 -11.37 -17.16 -31.19
CA PRO A 117 -12.16 -17.31 -32.41
C PRO A 117 -12.75 -18.73 -32.50
N SER A 118 -13.99 -18.86 -32.98
CA SER A 118 -14.58 -20.14 -33.37
C SER A 118 -14.85 -20.15 -34.86
N ARG A 119 -14.39 -21.22 -35.51
CA ARG A 119 -14.60 -21.44 -36.94
C ARG A 119 -16.04 -21.85 -37.22
N GLU A 120 -16.65 -22.65 -36.36
CA GLU A 120 -18.05 -23.08 -36.48
C GLU A 120 -19.01 -21.89 -36.41
N ASP A 121 -18.70 -20.90 -35.55
CA ASP A 121 -19.50 -19.68 -35.40
C ASP A 121 -19.16 -18.57 -36.43
N GLY A 122 -18.41 -18.91 -37.48
CA GLY A 122 -18.07 -18.01 -38.58
C GLY A 122 -17.08 -16.90 -38.21
N GLY A 123 -16.13 -17.20 -37.33
CA GLY A 123 -15.07 -16.26 -36.90
C GLY A 123 -15.49 -15.31 -35.78
N LYS A 124 -16.58 -15.63 -35.07
CA LYS A 124 -16.98 -14.92 -33.84
C LYS A 124 -16.13 -15.39 -32.68
N LEU A 125 -16.01 -14.53 -31.68
CA LEU A 125 -15.36 -14.86 -30.43
C LEU A 125 -16.31 -15.68 -29.56
N ALA A 126 -15.82 -16.80 -29.04
CA ALA A 126 -16.48 -17.67 -28.08
C ALA A 126 -15.56 -17.87 -26.87
N PHE A 127 -16.11 -18.32 -25.74
CA PHE A 127 -15.27 -18.69 -24.59
C PHE A 127 -14.36 -19.86 -24.95
N ALA A 128 -13.10 -19.78 -24.49
CA ALA A 128 -12.17 -20.88 -24.58
C ALA A 128 -12.72 -22.10 -23.82
N PRO A 129 -12.53 -23.32 -24.35
CA PRO A 129 -13.05 -24.53 -23.70
C PRO A 129 -12.37 -24.79 -22.34
N LYS A 130 -11.11 -24.36 -22.21
CA LYS A 130 -10.30 -24.51 -21.00
C LYS A 130 -10.09 -23.18 -20.28
N LYS A 131 -9.91 -23.26 -18.96
CA LYS A 131 -9.44 -22.13 -18.14
C LYS A 131 -7.93 -22.00 -18.25
N PHE A 132 -7.39 -20.89 -17.77
CA PHE A 132 -5.95 -20.70 -17.68
C PHE A 132 -5.33 -21.67 -16.68
N ASP A 133 -4.42 -22.53 -17.15
CA ASP A 133 -3.65 -23.45 -16.32
C ASP A 133 -2.57 -22.71 -15.53
N GLN A 134 -1.94 -21.71 -16.18
CA GLN A 134 -0.87 -20.92 -15.59
C GLN A 134 -1.14 -19.43 -15.73
N LEU A 135 -1.07 -18.74 -14.60
CA LEU A 135 -1.16 -17.28 -14.50
C LEU A 135 0.21 -16.75 -14.08
N LEU A 136 0.89 -16.04 -14.98
CA LEU A 136 2.26 -15.58 -14.80
C LEU A 136 2.33 -14.06 -14.93
N ILE A 137 3.17 -13.42 -14.11
CA ILE A 137 3.39 -11.98 -14.14
C ILE A 137 4.89 -11.68 -14.19
N LEU A 138 5.30 -10.88 -15.17
CA LEU A 138 6.67 -10.39 -15.29
C LEU A 138 6.74 -9.00 -14.65
N ASN A 139 7.38 -8.92 -13.49
CA ASN A 139 7.50 -7.67 -12.73
C ASN A 139 8.93 -7.12 -12.81
N GLN A 140 9.04 -5.80 -12.87
CA GLN A 140 10.32 -5.13 -12.68
C GLN A 140 10.73 -5.24 -11.21
N ILE A 141 11.96 -5.70 -10.98
CA ILE A 141 12.58 -5.72 -9.67
C ILE A 141 13.28 -4.38 -9.50
N VAL A 142 12.79 -3.59 -8.55
CA VAL A 142 13.46 -2.36 -8.11
C VAL A 142 14.35 -2.71 -6.93
N ASP A 143 15.65 -2.44 -7.07
CA ASP A 143 16.60 -2.54 -5.96
C ASP A 143 16.44 -1.30 -5.07
N ILE A 144 15.62 -1.44 -4.03
CA ILE A 144 15.42 -0.37 -3.06
C ILE A 144 16.54 -0.52 -2.02
N PRO A 145 17.46 0.45 -1.92
CA PRO A 145 18.55 0.37 -0.95
C PRO A 145 17.99 0.28 0.47
N ASP A 146 18.61 -0.55 1.30
CA ASP A 146 18.15 -0.78 2.66
C ASP A 146 18.22 0.51 3.49
N SER A 147 17.04 1.09 3.73
CA SER A 147 16.88 2.31 4.53
C SER A 147 17.11 2.10 6.02
N ILE A 148 17.23 0.85 6.51
CA ILE A 148 17.44 0.56 7.93
C ILE A 148 18.79 1.08 8.40
N ALA A 149 19.86 0.89 7.61
CA ALA A 149 21.18 1.40 7.96
C ALA A 149 21.21 2.93 8.01
N LEU A 150 20.51 3.60 7.07
CA LEU A 150 20.36 5.05 7.08
C LEU A 150 19.56 5.51 8.32
N ALA A 151 18.46 4.85 8.63
CA ALA A 151 17.61 5.16 9.78
C ALA A 151 18.36 4.98 11.11
N GLN A 152 19.14 3.91 11.25
CA GLN A 152 20.03 3.69 12.40
C GLN A 152 21.06 4.82 12.51
N SER A 153 21.69 5.20 11.40
CA SER A 153 22.65 6.33 11.40
C SER A 153 22.01 7.67 11.78
N ILE A 154 20.70 7.85 11.53
CA ILE A 154 19.97 9.06 11.93
C ILE A 154 19.58 9.00 13.40
N LEU A 155 19.16 7.83 13.90
CA LEU A 155 18.85 7.59 15.30
C LEU A 155 20.09 7.75 16.20
N ASP A 156 21.24 7.29 15.73
CA ASP A 156 22.50 7.36 16.46
C ASP A 156 23.11 8.76 16.45
N LYS A 157 22.64 9.67 15.58
CA LYS A 157 23.10 11.06 15.59
C LYS A 157 22.62 11.73 16.88
N PRO A 158 23.54 12.25 17.71
CA PRO A 158 23.16 12.92 18.94
C PRO A 158 22.27 14.12 18.60
N VAL A 159 21.11 14.19 19.25
CA VAL A 159 20.21 15.34 19.09
C VAL A 159 20.84 16.54 19.78
N TYR A 160 21.43 17.43 18.98
CA TYR A 160 21.98 18.68 19.49
C TYR A 160 20.84 19.55 20.03
N LYS A 161 20.89 19.84 21.33
CA LYS A 161 20.01 20.83 21.93
C LYS A 161 20.36 22.18 21.32
N ARG A 162 19.35 22.89 20.82
CA ARG A 162 19.53 24.28 20.39
C ARG A 162 20.00 25.10 21.59
N GLU A 163 21.04 25.90 21.39
CA GLU A 163 21.48 26.87 22.39
C GLU A 163 20.35 27.87 22.63
N GLN A 164 19.96 28.03 23.89
CA GLN A 164 19.01 29.08 24.24
C GLN A 164 19.74 30.42 24.18
N PRO A 165 19.21 31.43 23.49
CA PRO A 165 19.86 32.72 23.41
C PRO A 165 20.01 33.32 24.82
N GLU A 166 21.22 33.78 25.11
CA GLU A 166 21.53 34.42 26.38
C GLU A 166 20.76 35.74 26.54
N GLY A 167 20.45 36.10 27.79
CA GLY A 167 19.81 37.39 28.09
C GLY A 167 18.30 37.43 27.82
N LEU A 168 17.61 36.28 27.78
CA LEU A 168 16.15 36.23 27.83
C LEU A 168 15.65 36.87 29.14
N LYS A 169 15.22 38.14 29.06
CA LYS A 169 14.64 38.87 30.19
C LYS A 169 13.11 38.82 30.11
N MET A 170 12.45 38.83 31.27
CA MET A 170 11.00 38.97 31.37
C MET A 170 10.56 40.31 30.77
N ARG A 171 10.11 40.28 29.51
CA ARG A 171 9.51 41.45 28.82
C ARG A 171 8.02 41.57 29.09
N PHE A 172 7.37 40.49 29.52
CA PHE A 172 5.98 40.52 29.90
C PHE A 172 5.82 41.19 31.27
N LYS A 173 5.21 42.36 31.28
CA LYS A 173 4.87 43.10 32.50
C LYS A 173 3.35 43.29 32.51
N PRO A 174 2.60 42.51 33.32
CA PRO A 174 1.16 42.65 33.39
C PRO A 174 0.78 44.03 33.97
N TYR A 175 -0.43 44.50 33.67
CA TYR A 175 -0.94 45.75 34.24
C TYR A 175 -0.85 45.72 35.77
N GLY A 176 -0.31 46.79 36.36
CA GLY A 176 -0.08 46.90 37.81
C GLY A 176 1.26 46.35 38.32
N TYR A 177 2.13 45.78 37.47
CA TYR A 177 3.42 45.22 37.94
C TYR A 177 4.33 46.25 38.64
N TYR A 178 4.23 47.53 38.29
CA TYR A 178 5.00 48.61 38.92
C TYR A 178 4.27 49.35 40.04
N SER A 179 3.04 48.99 40.39
CA SER A 179 2.25 49.78 41.35
C SER A 179 2.63 49.57 42.82
N GLY A 180 3.74 48.87 43.12
CA GLY A 180 4.16 48.50 44.48
C GLY A 180 5.58 48.90 44.90
N GLN A 181 6.40 49.48 44.02
CA GLN A 181 7.73 50.00 44.38
C GLN A 181 7.74 51.53 44.26
N VAL A 182 7.27 52.19 45.32
CA VAL A 182 7.72 53.53 45.67
C VAL A 182 8.84 53.31 46.70
N THR A 183 10.06 53.09 46.23
CA THR A 183 11.23 53.29 47.09
C THR A 183 11.58 54.76 47.00
N ASP A 184 11.48 55.45 48.13
CA ASP A 184 11.87 56.83 48.30
C ASP A 184 13.29 57.09 47.76
N GLY A 185 13.41 58.05 46.85
CA GLY A 185 14.69 58.61 46.40
C GLY A 185 15.22 58.04 45.10
N ASP A 186 14.75 58.53 43.95
CA ASP A 186 15.36 59.70 43.29
C ASP A 186 14.60 59.95 41.99
N ALA A 187 13.79 61.01 41.98
CA ALA A 187 13.04 61.43 40.81
C ALA A 187 13.90 62.41 39.99
N GLU A 188 14.88 61.91 39.24
CA GLU A 188 15.36 62.64 38.07
C GLU A 188 14.51 62.26 36.86
N MET A 189 13.45 63.04 36.65
CA MET A 189 12.79 63.16 35.34
C MET A 189 13.80 63.70 34.34
N LYS A 190 14.47 62.82 33.59
CA LYS A 190 15.07 63.20 32.31
C LYS A 190 14.03 63.08 31.22
N ASP A 191 13.50 64.26 30.90
CA ASP A 191 12.69 64.58 29.75
C ASP A 191 13.37 64.07 28.46
N THR A 192 12.88 62.96 27.90
CA THR A 192 13.21 62.51 26.55
C THR A 192 11.97 62.58 25.68
N LYS A 193 11.89 63.72 24.98
CA LYS A 193 11.31 63.96 23.66
C LYS A 193 10.70 62.74 22.96
N ASP A 194 9.42 62.90 22.66
CA ASP A 194 8.79 62.67 21.36
C ASP A 194 9.48 61.69 20.41
N VAL A 195 8.94 60.48 20.32
CA VAL A 195 8.81 59.82 19.02
C VAL A 195 7.37 59.30 18.91
N ALA A 196 6.70 59.82 17.89
CA ALA A 196 5.31 59.58 17.55
C ALA A 196 4.95 58.09 17.52
N ALA A 197 3.89 57.76 18.26
CA ALA A 197 3.13 56.54 18.07
C ALA A 197 2.23 56.73 16.84
N ASP A 198 2.52 55.99 15.77
CA ASP A 198 1.55 55.75 14.71
C ASP A 198 0.64 54.59 15.10
N GLN A 199 -0.64 54.77 14.81
CA GLN A 199 -1.78 54.06 15.39
C GLN A 199 -2.15 52.77 14.63
N CYS A 200 -3.18 52.12 15.18
CA CYS A 200 -4.08 51.11 14.61
C CYS A 200 -3.69 49.65 14.87
N ASP A 201 -4.57 48.75 15.29
CA ASP A 201 -5.94 48.85 15.80
C ASP A 201 -6.28 47.46 16.36
N VAL A 202 -6.92 47.39 17.54
CA VAL A 202 -7.47 46.15 18.08
C VAL A 202 -9.00 46.19 17.95
N ALA A 203 -9.55 45.23 17.23
CA ALA A 203 -10.96 44.86 17.25
C ALA A 203 -11.02 43.32 17.22
N LYS A 204 -11.86 42.58 17.94
CA LYS A 204 -13.03 42.84 18.78
C LYS A 204 -13.32 41.51 19.52
N LYS A 205 -13.58 41.60 20.82
CA LYS A 205 -14.80 41.15 21.53
C LYS A 205 -15.31 39.69 21.40
N ARG A 206 -15.68 39.16 22.59
CA ARG A 206 -16.73 38.17 22.97
C ARG A 206 -16.20 36.76 23.30
N LYS A 207 -16.77 35.99 24.24
CA LYS A 207 -17.71 36.16 25.36
C LYS A 207 -17.69 34.81 26.11
N ARG A 208 -17.64 34.88 27.43
CA ARG A 208 -17.83 33.82 28.45
C ARG A 208 -19.02 32.88 28.17
N VAL A 209 -18.84 31.56 28.40
CA VAL A 209 -19.74 30.67 29.18
C VAL A 209 -18.92 29.48 29.71
N GLU A 210 -18.95 29.28 31.03
CA GLU A 210 -18.58 28.05 31.76
C GLU A 210 -19.77 27.08 31.74
N ALA A 211 -19.54 25.77 31.60
CA ALA A 211 -20.27 24.70 32.31
C ALA A 211 -19.66 23.32 32.01
N GLU A 212 -19.26 22.64 33.09
CA GLU A 212 -19.32 21.18 33.37
C GLU A 212 -18.40 20.26 32.53
N GLU A 213 -17.28 19.76 33.07
CA GLU A 213 -17.10 18.68 34.08
C GLU A 213 -17.41 17.26 33.59
N GLU A 214 -16.36 16.44 33.71
CA GLU A 214 -16.30 14.98 33.91
C GLU A 214 -16.84 14.04 32.82
N ASP A 215 -15.92 13.23 32.25
CA ASP A 215 -15.88 11.77 32.44
C ASP A 215 -15.32 11.05 31.20
N ASP A 216 -14.03 10.71 31.19
CA ASP A 216 -13.51 9.65 30.28
C ASP A 216 -12.16 9.09 30.78
N GLU A 217 -12.14 8.59 32.02
CA GLU A 217 -11.02 7.84 32.58
C GLU A 217 -11.40 6.36 32.85
N ASP A 218 -12.13 5.69 31.95
CA ASP A 218 -12.50 4.27 32.19
C ASP A 218 -12.51 3.35 30.96
N LYS A 219 -11.44 3.38 30.15
CA LYS A 219 -11.20 2.38 29.08
C LYS A 219 -9.91 1.57 29.18
N LYS A 220 -9.21 1.60 30.33
CA LYS A 220 -7.91 0.90 30.49
C LYS A 220 -7.87 -0.28 31.47
N LYS A 221 -9.00 -0.73 32.03
CA LYS A 221 -9.03 -1.88 32.97
C LYS A 221 -9.71 -3.16 32.49
N VAL A 222 -10.42 -3.19 31.35
CA VAL A 222 -11.15 -4.40 30.92
C VAL A 222 -10.27 -5.47 30.23
N LYS A 223 -9.03 -5.17 29.85
CA LYS A 223 -8.16 -6.15 29.15
C LYS A 223 -7.22 -6.96 30.05
N LYS A 224 -7.19 -6.72 31.38
CA LYS A 224 -6.29 -7.44 32.31
C LYS A 224 -6.96 -8.52 33.16
N GLU A 225 -8.28 -8.55 33.27
CA GLU A 225 -8.99 -9.59 34.07
C GLU A 225 -9.40 -10.84 33.29
N LYS A 226 -9.42 -10.81 31.94
CA LYS A 226 -9.73 -12.01 31.14
C LYS A 226 -8.57 -13.01 31.05
N LYS A 227 -7.36 -12.62 31.47
CA LYS A 227 -6.16 -13.49 31.42
C LYS A 227 -5.97 -14.36 32.67
N VAL A 228 -6.58 -14.01 33.81
CA VAL A 228 -6.40 -14.75 35.08
C VAL A 228 -7.44 -15.88 35.26
N LYS A 229 -8.57 -15.85 34.53
CA LYS A 229 -9.58 -16.94 34.58
C LYS A 229 -9.28 -18.15 33.67
N LYS A 230 -8.37 -18.04 32.70
CA LYS A 230 -8.03 -19.18 31.81
C LYS A 230 -6.96 -20.11 32.41
N GLU A 231 -6.06 -19.60 33.27
CA GLU A 231 -5.05 -20.42 33.95
C GLU A 231 -5.58 -21.27 35.11
N LYS A 232 -6.73 -20.91 35.72
CA LYS A 232 -7.35 -21.73 36.78
C LYS A 232 -8.18 -22.90 36.27
N LYS A 233 -8.52 -22.96 34.97
CA LYS A 233 -9.25 -24.11 34.38
C LYS A 233 -8.31 -25.25 33.95
N ILE A 234 -7.07 -24.95 33.54
CA ILE A 234 -6.10 -25.96 33.06
C ILE A 234 -5.53 -26.80 34.21
N LYS A 235 -5.51 -26.29 35.45
CA LYS A 235 -5.04 -27.07 36.62
C LYS A 235 -6.07 -28.04 37.23
N LYS A 236 -7.31 -28.08 36.72
CA LYS A 236 -8.37 -28.98 37.26
C LYS A 236 -8.63 -30.21 36.39
N GLU A 237 -7.97 -30.34 35.24
CA GLU A 237 -8.10 -31.50 34.32
C GLU A 237 -6.87 -32.42 34.30
N LYS A 238 -5.87 -32.19 35.17
CA LYS A 238 -4.71 -33.09 35.37
C LYS A 238 -4.67 -33.70 36.78
N LYS A 239 -5.81 -34.16 37.29
CA LYS A 239 -5.85 -35.02 38.47
C LYS A 239 -6.97 -36.04 38.36
#